data_AF-F0ZZF3-F1
#
_entry.id   AF-F0ZZF3-F1
#
_cell.length_a   1.000
_cell.length_b   1.000
_cell.length_c   1.000
_cell.angle_alpha   90.00
_cell.angle_beta   90.00
_cell.angle_gamma   90.00
#
_symmetry.space_group_name_H-M   'P 1'
#
loop_
_entity.id
_entity.type
_entity.pdbx_description
1 polymer ?
#
loop_
_entity_poly.entity_id
_entity_poly.type
_entity_poly.pdbx_seq_one_letter_code
_entity_poly.pdbx_strand_id
1 'polypeptide(L)'
;MCMICWTEGLTEAPSIQLDCGHIFHQDCTKNLLEARWSGSRISFGFAQCPICKIPISHKSLKPITDVIDNIREEIIRKGKVRVEYHNMNNDPSLLPGGRYENRIEDFIMDHFSYYLCFKCKQPYFGGTNQCVAGAAAQNFNPEELICGGCSSGDNPSSICPKHGKDYLEFKCRYCCSVAIWFCFGTTHFCESCHNNHTTLSDKKKHPQCPVGPGGIELSGDVCPLKVDHPPTGKEFALGCGICRESF
;
A
#
# COMPACT_ATOMS: atom_id res chain seq x y z
N MET A 1 27.74 2.31 -21.96
CA MET A 1 26.59 1.38 -21.89
C MET A 1 25.50 2.02 -21.06
N CYS A 2 24.23 1.93 -21.45
CA CYS A 2 23.13 2.36 -20.59
C CYS A 2 22.83 1.30 -19.53
N MET A 3 22.86 1.68 -18.25
CA MET A 3 22.63 0.76 -17.12
C MET A 3 21.14 0.50 -16.83
N ILE A 4 20.25 0.82 -17.78
CA ILE A 4 18.82 0.47 -17.72
C ILE A 4 18.52 -0.64 -18.73
N CYS A 5 18.83 -0.46 -20.01
CA CYS A 5 18.60 -1.50 -21.03
C CYS A 5 19.70 -2.58 -21.04
N TRP A 6 20.95 -2.23 -20.72
CA TRP A 6 22.11 -3.11 -20.77
C TRP A 6 22.44 -3.68 -22.16
N THR A 7 21.77 -3.21 -23.21
CA THR A 7 21.92 -3.70 -24.59
C THR A 7 22.75 -2.77 -25.46
N GLU A 8 22.66 -1.45 -25.25
CA GLU A 8 23.16 -0.44 -26.17
C GLU A 8 24.08 0.60 -25.48
N GLY A 9 25.06 1.09 -26.25
CA GLY A 9 25.88 2.24 -25.90
C GLY A 9 25.06 3.52 -25.72
N LEU A 10 25.53 4.44 -24.86
CA LEU A 10 24.83 5.71 -24.61
C LEU A 10 24.74 6.60 -25.86
N THR A 11 25.62 6.38 -26.84
CA THR A 11 25.66 7.10 -28.12
C THR A 11 24.71 6.54 -29.17
N GLU A 12 24.09 5.39 -28.92
CA GLU A 12 23.23 4.69 -29.91
C GLU A 12 21.76 5.16 -29.87
N ALA A 13 21.37 5.97 -28.88
CA ALA A 13 20.06 6.60 -28.78
C ALA A 13 20.14 7.92 -27.98
N PRO A 14 19.12 8.80 -28.04
CA PRO A 14 19.08 10.02 -27.25
C PRO A 14 19.28 9.74 -25.76
N SER A 15 20.26 10.42 -25.16
CA SER A 15 20.63 10.25 -23.76
C SER A 15 20.50 11.56 -22.99
N ILE A 16 20.13 11.45 -21.72
CA ILE A 16 20.01 12.57 -20.78
C ILE A 16 20.99 12.36 -19.62
N GLN A 17 21.54 13.47 -19.13
CA GLN A 17 22.26 13.50 -17.86
C GLN A 17 21.29 13.89 -16.75
N LEU A 18 21.11 13.01 -15.77
CA LEU A 18 20.29 13.31 -14.59
C LEU A 18 21.00 14.35 -13.71
N ASP A 19 20.25 14.98 -12.80
CA ASP A 19 20.81 15.96 -11.85
C ASP A 19 21.91 15.36 -10.96
N CYS A 20 21.88 14.04 -10.73
CA CYS A 20 22.94 13.31 -10.01
C CYS A 20 24.21 13.05 -10.84
N GLY A 21 24.28 13.54 -12.09
CA GLY A 21 25.42 13.45 -12.99
C GLY A 21 25.49 12.19 -13.85
N HIS A 22 24.69 11.16 -13.56
CA HIS A 22 24.67 9.90 -14.32
C HIS A 22 23.86 10.01 -15.62
N ILE A 23 24.30 9.30 -16.67
CA ILE A 23 23.74 9.39 -18.02
C ILE A 23 23.03 8.08 -18.40
N PHE A 24 21.83 8.22 -18.95
CA PHE A 24 21.00 7.10 -19.42
C PHE A 24 20.29 7.50 -20.72
N HIS A 25 19.83 6.52 -21.49
CA HIS A 25 18.92 6.81 -22.60
C HIS A 25 17.64 7.46 -22.06
N GLN A 26 17.13 8.46 -22.77
CA GLN A 26 15.94 9.19 -22.40
C GLN A 26 14.73 8.27 -22.32
N ASP A 27 14.52 7.44 -23.35
CA ASP A 27 13.39 6.52 -23.41
C ASP A 27 13.50 5.42 -22.36
N CYS A 28 14.70 4.91 -22.09
CA CYS A 28 14.91 3.94 -21.01
C CYS A 28 14.50 4.53 -19.64
N THR A 29 14.92 5.76 -19.37
CA THR A 29 14.59 6.42 -18.10
C THR A 29 13.09 6.73 -18.00
N LYS A 30 12.49 7.19 -19.09
CA LYS A 30 11.04 7.45 -19.16
C LYS A 30 10.24 6.17 -18.94
N ASN A 31 10.54 5.10 -19.68
CA ASN A 31 9.86 3.82 -19.58
C ASN A 31 10.01 3.20 -18.19
N LEU A 32 11.17 3.34 -17.55
CA LEU A 32 11.38 2.90 -16.16
C LEU A 32 10.42 3.61 -15.20
N LEU A 33 10.26 4.94 -15.33
CA LEU A 33 9.35 5.72 -14.49
C LEU A 33 7.87 5.43 -14.79
N GLU A 34 7.52 5.22 -16.05
CA GLU A 34 6.15 4.89 -16.48
C GLU A 34 5.73 3.48 -16.06
N ALA A 35 6.66 2.51 -16.03
CA ALA A 35 6.42 1.15 -15.56
C ALA A 35 6.13 1.08 -14.06
N ARG A 36 6.62 2.05 -13.28
CA ARG A 36 6.44 2.16 -11.82
C ARG A 36 7.01 0.96 -11.05
N TRP A 37 6.35 0.58 -9.96
CA TRP A 37 6.77 -0.52 -9.09
C TRP A 37 6.21 -1.86 -9.58
N SER A 38 6.91 -2.93 -9.23
CA SER A 38 6.41 -4.29 -9.42
C SER A 38 5.46 -4.69 -8.29
N GLY A 39 4.45 -5.48 -8.65
CA GLY A 39 3.44 -5.97 -7.70
C GLY A 39 2.42 -4.91 -7.27
N SER A 40 1.53 -5.30 -6.36
CA SER A 40 0.37 -4.49 -5.94
C SER A 40 0.74 -3.37 -4.96
N ARG A 41 1.72 -3.62 -4.08
CA ARG A 41 2.17 -2.66 -3.07
C ARG A 41 3.04 -1.56 -3.69
N ILE A 42 2.73 -0.32 -3.36
CA ILE A 42 3.52 0.84 -3.78
C ILE A 42 4.94 0.75 -3.21
N SER A 43 5.93 0.89 -4.07
CA SER A 43 7.33 1.10 -3.70
C SER A 43 7.97 2.13 -4.64
N PHE A 44 9.11 2.71 -4.25
CA PHE A 44 9.74 3.81 -5.00
C PHE A 44 11.16 3.49 -5.49
N GLY A 45 11.61 2.24 -5.38
CA GLY A 45 12.95 1.84 -5.84
C GLY A 45 13.18 2.08 -7.33
N PHE A 46 12.13 1.98 -8.15
CA PHE A 46 12.19 2.25 -9.59
C PHE A 46 12.51 3.71 -9.94
N ALA A 47 12.17 4.65 -9.04
CA ALA A 47 12.37 6.08 -9.21
C ALA A 47 13.76 6.56 -8.73
N GLN A 48 14.69 5.62 -8.48
CA GLN A 48 16.06 5.90 -8.05
C GLN A 48 17.05 5.64 -9.17
N CYS A 49 18.09 6.47 -9.27
CA CYS A 49 19.18 6.29 -10.22
C CYS A 49 19.76 4.87 -10.07
N PRO A 50 19.82 4.06 -11.15
CA PRO A 50 20.36 2.70 -11.11
C PRO A 50 21.78 2.60 -10.51
N ILE A 51 22.56 3.68 -10.60
CA ILE A 51 23.96 3.74 -10.16
C ILE A 51 24.06 4.22 -8.71
N CYS A 52 23.67 5.47 -8.40
CA CYS A 52 23.90 6.07 -7.07
C CYS A 52 22.68 6.05 -6.13
N LYS A 53 21.53 5.55 -6.60
CA LYS A 53 20.27 5.47 -5.84
C LYS A 53 19.62 6.80 -5.42
N ILE A 54 20.20 7.94 -5.80
CA ILE A 54 19.57 9.25 -5.67
C ILE A 54 18.30 9.28 -6.54
N PRO A 55 17.18 9.90 -6.11
CA PRO A 55 15.97 10.03 -6.92
C PRO A 55 16.26 10.56 -8.34
N ILE A 56 15.62 9.96 -9.33
CA ILE A 56 15.74 10.38 -10.73
C ILE A 56 15.11 11.76 -10.88
N SER A 57 15.90 12.73 -11.33
CA SER A 57 15.44 14.08 -11.62
C SER A 57 16.09 14.58 -12.90
N HIS A 58 15.25 15.14 -13.78
CA HIS A 58 15.65 15.84 -15.00
C HIS A 58 14.45 16.63 -15.53
N LYS A 59 14.70 17.82 -16.11
CA LYS A 59 13.63 18.71 -16.62
C LYS A 59 12.66 18.03 -17.59
N SER A 60 13.14 17.16 -18.48
CA SER A 60 12.28 16.45 -19.44
C SER A 60 11.41 15.35 -18.83
N LEU A 61 11.70 14.92 -17.60
CA LEU A 61 10.97 13.88 -16.88
C LEU A 61 9.99 14.46 -15.86
N LYS A 62 10.02 15.78 -15.65
CA LYS A 62 9.26 16.48 -14.60
C LYS A 62 7.77 16.12 -14.57
N PRO A 63 7.05 16.02 -15.71
CA PRO A 63 5.64 15.61 -15.70
C PRO A 63 5.38 14.23 -15.08
N ILE A 64 6.31 13.29 -15.21
CA ILE A 64 6.18 11.93 -14.68
C ILE A 64 6.65 11.89 -13.22
N THR A 65 7.77 12.54 -12.91
CA THR A 65 8.30 12.60 -11.54
C THR A 65 7.33 13.32 -10.61
N ASP A 66 6.66 14.39 -11.05
CA ASP A 66 5.66 15.09 -10.25
C ASP A 66 4.50 14.17 -9.83
N VAL A 67 4.05 13.28 -10.71
CA VAL A 67 3.01 12.30 -10.36
C VAL A 67 3.52 11.31 -9.29
N ILE A 68 4.76 10.86 -9.41
CA ILE A 68 5.38 9.94 -8.45
C ILE A 68 5.58 10.62 -7.09
N ASP A 69 6.06 11.87 -7.10
CA ASP A 69 6.29 12.68 -5.91
C ASP A 69 4.97 12.95 -5.18
N ASN A 70 3.90 13.30 -5.89
CA ASN A 70 2.56 13.47 -5.29
C ASN A 70 2.05 12.20 -4.59
N ILE A 71 2.27 11.02 -5.18
CA ILE A 71 1.89 9.74 -4.55
C ILE A 71 2.72 9.52 -3.29
N ARG A 72 4.03 9.80 -3.35
CA ARG A 72 4.94 9.67 -2.20
C ARG A 72 4.53 10.60 -1.06
N GLU A 73 4.32 11.88 -1.35
CA GLU A 73 3.93 12.90 -0.38
C GLU A 73 2.60 12.54 0.29
N GLU A 74 1.63 12.04 -0.47
CA GLU A 74 0.34 11.63 0.09
C GLU A 74 0.47 10.41 1.02
N ILE A 75 1.33 9.43 0.69
CA ILE A 75 1.65 8.31 1.59
C ILE A 75 2.31 8.82 2.87
N ILE A 76 3.28 9.72 2.77
CA ILE A 76 3.97 10.29 3.93
C ILE A 76 2.99 11.09 4.79
N ARG A 77 2.12 11.91 4.19
CA ARG A 77 1.09 12.68 4.89
C ARG A 77 0.15 11.76 5.66
N LYS A 78 -0.43 10.74 5.01
CA LYS A 78 -1.32 9.77 5.67
C LYS A 78 -0.61 8.93 6.72
N GLY A 79 0.65 8.57 6.46
CA GLY A 79 1.50 7.81 7.38
C GLY A 79 1.80 8.58 8.66
N LYS A 80 2.18 9.86 8.58
CA LYS A 80 2.45 10.71 9.75
C LYS A 80 1.21 10.81 10.66
N VAL A 81 0.03 11.03 10.07
CA VAL A 81 -1.24 11.02 10.81
C VAL A 81 -1.45 9.67 11.52
N ARG A 82 -1.20 8.54 10.84
CA ARG A 82 -1.33 7.23 11.47
C ARG A 82 -0.33 7.02 12.61
N VAL A 83 0.93 7.41 12.45
CA VAL A 83 1.95 7.30 13.51
C VAL A 83 1.52 8.07 14.76
N GLU A 84 1.03 9.29 14.59
CA GLU A 84 0.56 10.14 15.69
C GLU A 84 -0.61 9.51 16.43
N TYR A 85 -1.66 9.12 15.71
CA TYR A 85 -2.89 8.59 16.32
C TYR A 85 -2.72 7.20 16.94
N HIS A 86 -1.75 6.41 16.47
CA HIS A 86 -1.42 5.10 17.04
C HIS A 86 -0.37 5.18 18.15
N ASN A 87 0.01 6.40 18.58
CA ASN A 87 1.07 6.64 19.57
C ASN A 87 2.40 5.94 19.23
N MET A 88 2.67 5.77 17.94
CA MET A 88 3.88 5.09 17.45
C MET A 88 5.12 6.01 17.50
N ASN A 89 4.96 7.28 17.86
CA ASN A 89 6.10 8.19 18.10
C ASN A 89 7.08 7.66 19.16
N ASN A 90 6.62 6.78 20.05
CA ASN A 90 7.45 6.14 21.07
C ASN A 90 7.99 4.75 20.65
N ASP A 91 7.80 4.35 19.39
CA ASP A 91 8.36 3.10 18.88
C ASP A 91 9.89 3.12 19.02
N PRO A 92 10.52 2.08 19.61
CA PRO A 92 11.97 2.04 19.82
C PRO A 92 12.80 2.27 18.55
N SER A 93 12.25 1.97 17.38
CA SER A 93 12.94 2.19 16.10
C SER A 93 12.99 3.67 15.69
N LEU A 94 12.13 4.53 16.24
CA LEU A 94 12.10 5.98 15.99
C LEU A 94 12.85 6.80 17.06
N LEU A 95 13.11 6.21 18.23
CA LEU A 95 13.85 6.85 19.34
C LEU A 95 15.36 6.98 19.04
N PRO A 96 16.12 7.79 19.82
CA PRO A 96 17.57 7.92 19.65
C PRO A 96 18.31 6.57 19.64
N GLY A 97 19.17 6.36 18.65
CA GLY A 97 19.86 5.08 18.40
C GLY A 97 19.00 4.03 17.68
N GLY A 98 17.73 4.32 17.42
CA GLY A 98 16.83 3.48 16.63
C GLY A 98 17.13 3.53 15.14
N ARG A 99 16.72 2.47 14.40
CA ARG A 99 16.96 2.35 12.95
C ARG A 99 16.44 3.55 12.15
N TYR A 100 15.37 4.19 12.58
CA TYR A 100 14.71 5.32 11.91
C TYR A 100 14.77 6.62 12.71
N GLU A 101 15.77 6.79 13.58
CA GLU A 101 16.03 8.06 14.26
C GLU A 101 16.08 9.20 13.21
N ASN A 102 15.26 10.24 13.40
CA ASN A 102 15.08 11.37 12.48
C ASN A 102 14.68 10.99 11.03
N ARG A 103 14.16 9.78 10.83
CA ARG A 103 13.80 9.21 9.51
C ARG A 103 12.39 8.60 9.53
N ILE A 104 11.42 9.36 10.04
CA ILE A 104 10.01 8.93 10.12
C ILE A 104 9.42 8.53 8.76
N GLU A 105 9.89 9.14 7.67
CA GLU A 105 9.39 8.83 6.32
C GLU A 105 9.81 7.43 5.87
N ASP A 106 11.05 7.04 6.18
CA ASP A 106 11.54 5.68 5.93
C ASP A 106 10.78 4.68 6.82
N PHE A 107 10.53 5.02 8.09
CA PHE A 107 9.70 4.20 8.98
C PHE A 107 8.29 3.99 8.39
N ILE A 108 7.63 5.05 7.91
CA ILE A 108 6.29 4.96 7.29
C ILE A 108 6.31 4.02 6.08
N MET A 109 7.29 4.17 5.20
CA MET A 109 7.43 3.35 4.00
C MET A 109 7.74 1.88 4.33
N ASP A 110 8.53 1.63 5.38
CA ASP A 110 8.94 0.29 5.81
C ASP A 110 7.97 -0.38 6.79
N HIS A 111 7.07 0.36 7.44
CA HIS A 111 6.13 -0.18 8.42
C HIS A 111 4.70 -0.34 7.86
N PHE A 112 4.28 0.56 6.96
CA PHE A 112 2.93 0.53 6.38
C PHE A 112 2.95 0.06 4.93
N SER A 113 1.92 -0.69 4.56
CA SER A 113 1.63 -1.05 3.17
C SER A 113 0.58 -0.10 2.60
N TYR A 114 0.92 0.55 1.49
CA TYR A 114 0.02 1.38 0.70
C TYR A 114 -0.16 0.82 -0.70
N TYR A 115 -1.36 1.02 -1.23
CA TYR A 115 -1.81 0.54 -2.53
C TYR A 115 -2.44 1.69 -3.31
N LEU A 116 -2.34 1.66 -4.64
CA LEU A 116 -2.89 2.73 -5.47
C LEU A 116 -4.32 2.36 -5.90
N CYS A 117 -5.31 3.11 -5.43
CA CYS A 117 -6.70 2.85 -5.80
C CYS A 117 -6.90 3.03 -7.31
N PHE A 118 -7.47 2.03 -7.98
CA PHE A 118 -7.71 2.08 -9.42
C PHE A 118 -8.72 3.15 -9.83
N LYS A 119 -9.72 3.43 -9.00
CA LYS A 119 -10.77 4.42 -9.30
C LYS A 119 -10.30 5.86 -9.10
N CYS A 120 -9.90 6.23 -7.88
CA CYS A 120 -9.54 7.61 -7.57
C CYS A 120 -8.05 7.96 -7.75
N LYS A 121 -7.20 6.95 -8.04
CA LYS A 121 -5.73 7.09 -8.17
C LYS A 121 -5.03 7.65 -6.93
N GLN A 122 -5.67 7.56 -5.76
CA GLN A 122 -5.08 7.95 -4.47
C GLN A 122 -4.52 6.72 -3.74
N PRO A 123 -3.39 6.87 -3.01
CA PRO A 123 -2.89 5.81 -2.17
C PRO A 123 -3.81 5.58 -0.96
N TYR A 124 -4.03 4.32 -0.61
CA TYR A 124 -4.78 3.90 0.58
C TYR A 124 -4.03 2.85 1.39
N PHE A 125 -4.32 2.83 2.68
CA PHE A 125 -3.69 1.94 3.64
C PHE A 125 -4.22 0.51 3.49
N GLY A 126 -3.31 -0.47 3.44
CA GLY A 126 -3.65 -1.89 3.35
C GLY A 126 -3.09 -2.74 4.50
N GLY A 127 -2.76 -2.11 5.62
CA GLY A 127 -2.22 -2.80 6.80
C GLY A 127 -0.74 -2.51 7.07
N THR A 128 -0.23 -3.06 8.17
CA THR A 128 1.21 -3.03 8.50
C THR A 128 1.95 -4.15 7.77
N ASN A 129 3.23 -3.96 7.50
CA ASN A 129 4.03 -4.92 6.71
C ASN A 129 4.15 -6.29 7.37
N GLN A 130 4.02 -6.40 8.70
CA GLN A 130 3.97 -7.69 9.40
C GLN A 130 2.75 -8.54 9.00
N CYS A 131 1.66 -7.92 8.54
CA CYS A 131 0.46 -8.62 8.09
C CYS A 131 0.50 -9.00 6.61
N VAL A 132 1.38 -8.39 5.81
CA VAL A 132 1.48 -8.58 4.34
C VAL A 132 2.69 -9.46 4.00
N ALA A 133 2.95 -10.51 4.79
CA ALA A 133 4.04 -11.47 4.59
C ALA A 133 3.79 -12.45 3.41
N GLY A 134 3.29 -11.94 2.28
CA GLY A 134 3.20 -12.63 1.01
C GLY A 134 3.95 -11.84 -0.06
N ALA A 135 4.71 -12.51 -0.92
CA ALA A 135 5.28 -11.87 -2.09
C ALA A 135 4.16 -11.16 -2.85
N ALA A 136 4.24 -9.83 -3.01
CA ALA A 136 3.24 -9.07 -3.74
C ALA A 136 2.99 -9.75 -5.08
N ALA A 137 1.73 -10.09 -5.38
CA ALA A 137 1.38 -10.78 -6.62
C ALA A 137 1.97 -10.01 -7.81
N GLN A 138 2.89 -10.63 -8.57
CA GLN A 138 3.49 -9.97 -9.73
C GLN A 138 2.52 -9.87 -10.91
N ASN A 139 1.54 -10.78 -10.96
CA ASN A 139 0.44 -10.78 -11.92
C ASN A 139 -0.87 -10.63 -11.13
N PHE A 140 -1.39 -9.41 -11.07
CA PHE A 140 -2.65 -9.09 -10.42
C PHE A 140 -3.49 -8.20 -11.33
N ASN A 141 -4.80 -8.14 -11.07
CA ASN A 141 -5.68 -7.21 -11.75
C ASN A 141 -5.71 -5.86 -11.00
N PRO A 142 -5.16 -4.76 -11.55
CA PRO A 142 -5.17 -3.48 -10.87
C PRO A 142 -6.58 -2.96 -10.57
N GLU A 143 -7.59 -3.35 -11.35
CA GLU A 143 -8.99 -2.93 -11.15
C GLU A 143 -9.58 -3.42 -9.82
N GLU A 144 -8.96 -4.42 -9.20
CA GLU A 144 -9.37 -4.96 -7.90
C GLU A 144 -8.74 -4.21 -6.72
N LEU A 145 -7.75 -3.33 -6.95
CA LEU A 145 -7.21 -2.45 -5.92
C LEU A 145 -8.12 -1.23 -5.74
N ILE A 146 -9.12 -1.34 -4.88
CA ILE A 146 -10.09 -0.28 -4.62
C ILE A 146 -10.06 0.08 -3.14
N CYS A 147 -9.85 1.37 -2.84
CA CYS A 147 -9.88 1.86 -1.45
C CYS A 147 -11.30 1.76 -0.87
N GLY A 148 -11.42 1.74 0.47
CA GLY A 148 -12.72 1.67 1.16
C GLY A 148 -13.68 2.80 0.76
N GLY A 149 -13.16 4.00 0.48
CA GLY A 149 -13.97 5.11 -0.01
C GLY A 149 -14.63 4.86 -1.38
N CYS A 150 -13.96 4.10 -2.25
CA CYS A 150 -14.44 3.78 -3.59
C CYS A 150 -15.23 2.46 -3.69
N SER A 151 -15.19 1.63 -2.65
CA SER A 151 -15.95 0.37 -2.54
C SER A 151 -17.21 0.47 -1.67
N SER A 152 -17.30 1.48 -0.79
CA SER A 152 -18.44 1.67 0.13
C SER A 152 -19.73 2.22 -0.50
N GLY A 153 -19.70 2.63 -1.78
CA GLY A 153 -20.82 3.35 -2.40
C GLY A 153 -21.14 4.65 -1.66
N ASP A 154 -22.40 5.09 -1.69
CA ASP A 154 -22.85 6.35 -1.08
C ASP A 154 -23.50 6.19 0.30
N ASN A 155 -23.19 5.10 1.01
CA ASN A 155 -23.72 4.89 2.37
C ASN A 155 -23.21 5.97 3.34
N PRO A 156 -24.09 6.86 3.87
CA PRO A 156 -23.67 7.95 4.76
C PRO A 156 -23.10 7.44 6.08
N SER A 157 -23.53 6.25 6.54
CA SER A 157 -23.07 5.63 7.80
C SER A 157 -21.59 5.26 7.79
N SER A 158 -20.97 5.20 6.60
CA SER A 158 -19.55 4.88 6.43
C SER A 158 -18.67 6.12 6.29
N ILE A 159 -19.24 7.33 6.37
CA ILE A 159 -18.52 8.59 6.19
C ILE A 159 -18.12 9.14 7.56
N CYS A 160 -16.82 9.30 7.78
CA CYS A 160 -16.31 9.92 8.99
C CYS A 160 -16.64 11.43 8.98
N PRO A 161 -17.21 12.00 10.07
CA PRO A 161 -17.46 13.44 10.14
C PRO A 161 -16.19 14.30 10.04
N LYS A 162 -15.05 13.77 10.49
CA LYS A 162 -13.76 14.48 10.49
C LYS A 162 -12.96 14.26 9.21
N HIS A 163 -12.98 13.05 8.68
CA HIS A 163 -12.07 12.62 7.62
C HIS A 163 -12.76 12.09 6.36
N GLY A 164 -14.07 12.28 6.24
CA GLY A 164 -14.85 11.78 5.10
C GLY A 164 -14.64 10.29 4.86
N LYS A 165 -14.23 9.95 3.63
CA LYS A 165 -13.92 8.58 3.21
C LYS A 165 -12.40 8.29 3.10
N ASP A 166 -11.53 9.24 3.47
CA ASP A 166 -10.08 9.20 3.18
C ASP A 166 -9.35 8.05 3.87
N TYR A 167 -9.84 7.67 5.05
CA TYR A 167 -9.31 6.59 5.88
C TYR A 167 -10.36 5.51 6.13
N LEU A 168 -11.37 5.40 5.25
CA LEU A 168 -12.36 4.34 5.35
C LEU A 168 -11.69 3.00 4.99
N GLU A 169 -11.73 2.08 5.95
CA GLU A 169 -11.16 0.74 5.81
C GLU A 169 -12.26 -0.32 5.89
N PHE A 170 -12.02 -1.44 5.22
CA PHE A 170 -12.88 -2.63 5.33
C PHE A 170 -12.09 -3.78 5.92
N LYS A 171 -12.78 -4.63 6.66
CA LYS A 171 -12.25 -5.91 7.09
C LYS A 171 -12.29 -6.88 5.92
N CYS A 172 -11.25 -7.70 5.78
CA CYS A 172 -11.27 -8.88 4.91
C CYS A 172 -12.45 -9.79 5.30
N ARG A 173 -13.29 -10.18 4.33
CA ARG A 173 -14.45 -11.05 4.59
C ARG A 173 -14.06 -12.32 5.35
N TYR A 174 -12.88 -12.87 5.04
CA TYR A 174 -12.46 -14.19 5.48
C TYR A 174 -11.41 -14.21 6.61
N CYS A 175 -10.96 -13.05 7.11
CA CYS A 175 -10.07 -12.98 8.28
C CYS A 175 -10.14 -11.63 9.01
N CYS A 176 -9.50 -11.54 10.17
CA CYS A 176 -9.34 -10.34 10.98
C CYS A 176 -8.14 -9.52 10.48
N SER A 177 -8.19 -9.06 9.24
CA SER A 177 -7.17 -8.17 8.65
C SER A 177 -7.85 -7.06 7.86
N VAL A 178 -7.16 -5.93 7.69
CA VAL A 178 -7.59 -4.86 6.78
C VAL A 178 -7.57 -5.39 5.35
N ALA A 179 -8.57 -5.02 4.57
CA ALA A 179 -8.69 -5.41 3.18
C ALA A 179 -7.80 -4.54 2.28
N ILE A 180 -7.25 -5.19 1.27
CA ILE A 180 -6.45 -4.59 0.20
C ILE A 180 -7.26 -4.62 -1.10
N TRP A 181 -7.91 -5.75 -1.37
CA TRP A 181 -8.60 -6.02 -2.62
C TRP A 181 -10.11 -5.88 -2.48
N PHE A 182 -10.76 -5.48 -3.56
CA PHE A 182 -12.22 -5.51 -3.72
C PHE A 182 -12.56 -6.20 -5.04
N CYS A 183 -12.99 -7.46 -4.95
CA CYS A 183 -13.23 -8.30 -6.11
C CYS A 183 -14.72 -8.54 -6.32
N PHE A 184 -15.08 -8.85 -7.56
CA PHE A 184 -16.44 -9.24 -7.96
C PHE A 184 -17.52 -8.18 -7.65
N GLY A 185 -17.11 -6.94 -7.37
CA GLY A 185 -18.01 -5.84 -7.00
C GLY A 185 -18.67 -5.98 -5.63
N THR A 186 -18.28 -6.97 -4.81
CA THR A 186 -18.99 -7.26 -3.54
C THR A 186 -18.10 -7.64 -2.37
N THR A 187 -16.84 -8.01 -2.60
CA THR A 187 -16.08 -8.77 -1.59
C THR A 187 -14.71 -8.18 -1.32
N HIS A 188 -14.44 -7.87 -0.05
CA HIS A 188 -13.15 -7.36 0.41
C HIS A 188 -12.20 -8.48 0.87
N PHE A 189 -10.95 -8.44 0.44
CA PHE A 189 -9.91 -9.42 0.79
C PHE A 189 -8.61 -8.76 1.26
N CYS A 190 -7.93 -9.38 2.23
CA CYS A 190 -6.48 -9.18 2.39
C CYS A 190 -5.71 -10.03 1.36
N GLU A 191 -4.41 -9.82 1.23
CA GLU A 191 -3.56 -10.52 0.24
C GLU A 191 -3.68 -12.05 0.33
N SER A 192 -3.47 -12.65 1.50
CA SER A 192 -3.46 -14.11 1.65
C SER A 192 -4.84 -14.74 1.42
N CYS A 193 -5.92 -13.99 1.71
CA CYS A 193 -7.27 -14.45 1.45
C CYS A 193 -7.67 -14.25 -0.02
N HIS A 194 -7.16 -13.22 -0.69
CA HIS A 194 -7.33 -13.01 -2.12
C HIS A 194 -6.70 -14.18 -2.89
N ASN A 195 -5.45 -14.52 -2.60
CA ASN A 195 -4.76 -15.64 -3.26
C ASN A 195 -5.41 -17.01 -3.03
N ASN A 196 -6.28 -17.14 -2.02
CA ASN A 196 -7.01 -18.36 -1.67
C ASN A 196 -8.54 -18.20 -1.76
N HIS A 197 -9.02 -17.21 -2.54
CA HIS A 197 -10.42 -16.79 -2.48
C HIS A 197 -11.40 -17.91 -2.85
N THR A 198 -11.04 -18.80 -3.78
CA THR A 198 -11.88 -19.93 -4.22
C THR A 198 -12.13 -20.89 -3.06
N THR A 199 -11.05 -21.41 -2.48
CA THR A 199 -11.09 -22.34 -1.34
C THR A 199 -11.82 -21.74 -0.14
N LEU A 200 -11.61 -20.45 0.12
CA LEU A 200 -12.27 -19.77 1.24
C LEU A 200 -13.78 -19.61 0.99
N SER A 201 -14.18 -19.20 -0.21
CA SER A 201 -15.60 -18.97 -0.54
C SER A 201 -16.42 -20.26 -0.55
N ASP A 202 -15.80 -21.41 -0.85
CA ASP A 202 -16.48 -22.71 -0.88
C ASP A 202 -16.68 -23.35 0.51
N LYS A 203 -16.08 -22.79 1.57
CA LYS A 203 -16.22 -23.34 2.93
C LYS A 203 -17.65 -23.19 3.44
N LYS A 204 -18.26 -24.31 3.83
CA LYS A 204 -19.58 -24.33 4.48
C LYS A 204 -19.60 -23.64 5.85
N LYS A 205 -18.47 -23.65 6.56
CA LYS A 205 -18.30 -23.02 7.88
C LYS A 205 -16.94 -22.34 7.95
N HIS A 206 -16.93 -21.12 8.46
CA HIS A 206 -15.72 -20.34 8.71
C HIS A 206 -15.37 -20.36 10.21
N PRO A 207 -14.06 -20.24 10.55
CA PRO A 207 -13.63 -20.09 11.94
C PRO A 207 -14.18 -18.80 12.55
N GLN A 208 -14.35 -18.80 13.86
CA GLN A 208 -14.74 -17.61 14.62
C GLN A 208 -13.52 -16.75 14.92
N CYS A 209 -13.77 -15.47 15.22
CA CYS A 209 -12.72 -14.56 15.64
C CYS A 209 -11.99 -15.13 16.88
N PRO A 210 -10.65 -15.07 16.94
CA PRO A 210 -9.72 -14.41 16.00
C PRO A 210 -9.30 -15.29 14.80
N VAL A 211 -9.30 -14.70 13.61
CA VAL A 211 -8.94 -15.38 12.34
C VAL A 211 -7.80 -14.64 11.65
N GLY A 212 -6.70 -15.32 11.38
CA GLY A 212 -5.55 -14.81 10.63
C GLY A 212 -5.72 -14.88 9.11
N PRO A 213 -4.83 -14.22 8.35
CA PRO A 213 -4.81 -14.27 6.89
C PRO A 213 -4.87 -15.71 6.35
N GLY A 214 -5.57 -15.92 5.24
CA GLY A 214 -5.81 -17.25 4.68
C GLY A 214 -6.92 -18.04 5.40
N GLY A 215 -7.68 -17.40 6.29
CA GLY A 215 -8.77 -18.04 7.04
C GLY A 215 -8.27 -19.04 8.08
N ILE A 216 -7.13 -18.73 8.70
CA ILE A 216 -6.46 -19.55 9.71
C ILE A 216 -7.00 -19.17 11.09
N GLU A 217 -7.43 -20.14 11.89
CA GLU A 217 -7.84 -19.88 13.28
C GLU A 217 -6.62 -19.52 14.13
N LEU A 218 -6.72 -18.44 14.91
CA LEU A 218 -5.66 -18.01 15.81
C LEU A 218 -5.98 -18.43 17.24
N SER A 219 -4.94 -18.57 18.07
CA SER A 219 -5.10 -18.83 19.50
C SER A 219 -5.47 -17.55 20.27
N GLY A 220 -6.27 -17.72 21.32
CA GLY A 220 -6.72 -16.64 22.21
C GLY A 220 -8.03 -15.99 21.78
N ASP A 221 -8.45 -14.97 22.53
CA ASP A 221 -9.78 -14.36 22.37
C ASP A 221 -9.71 -12.90 21.88
N VAL A 222 -8.51 -12.39 21.61
CA VAL A 222 -8.31 -10.98 21.21
C VAL A 222 -8.28 -10.88 19.68
N CYS A 223 -9.23 -10.14 19.13
CA CYS A 223 -9.26 -9.84 17.69
C CYS A 223 -8.01 -9.03 17.28
N PRO A 224 -7.28 -9.42 16.21
CA PRO A 224 -6.18 -8.62 15.67
C PRO A 224 -6.57 -7.21 15.25
N LEU A 225 -7.83 -6.98 14.89
CA LEU A 225 -8.38 -5.67 14.53
C LEU A 225 -8.92 -4.88 15.74
N LYS A 226 -8.89 -5.47 16.94
CA LYS A 226 -9.34 -4.87 18.21
C LYS A 226 -10.72 -4.20 18.13
N VAL A 227 -11.63 -4.81 17.39
CA VAL A 227 -12.99 -4.31 17.17
C VAL A 227 -13.97 -5.47 17.13
N ASP A 228 -15.15 -5.26 17.70
CA ASP A 228 -16.26 -6.17 17.53
C ASP A 228 -16.76 -6.13 16.09
N HIS A 229 -16.86 -7.30 15.48
CA HIS A 229 -17.27 -7.42 14.10
C HIS A 229 -18.17 -8.64 13.87
N PRO A 230 -18.98 -8.66 12.81
CA PRO A 230 -19.77 -9.82 12.44
C PRO A 230 -18.91 -11.08 12.23
N PRO A 231 -19.51 -12.29 12.27
CA PRO A 231 -18.79 -13.53 12.01
C PRO A 231 -18.04 -13.53 10.66
N THR A 232 -16.93 -14.26 10.61
CA THR A 232 -16.16 -14.51 9.39
C THR A 232 -17.06 -15.01 8.26
N GLY A 233 -16.87 -14.46 7.05
CA GLY A 233 -17.75 -14.68 5.89
C GLY A 233 -18.69 -13.50 5.59
N LYS A 234 -18.74 -12.47 6.46
CA LYS A 234 -19.54 -11.26 6.24
C LYS A 234 -18.67 -10.02 5.97
N GLU A 235 -19.15 -9.16 5.08
CA GLU A 235 -18.58 -7.83 4.86
C GLU A 235 -18.72 -6.96 6.11
N PHE A 236 -17.70 -6.15 6.37
CA PHE A 236 -17.73 -5.21 7.49
C PHE A 236 -16.85 -4.00 7.22
N ALA A 237 -17.48 -2.82 7.19
CA ALA A 237 -16.77 -1.56 7.19
C ALA A 237 -16.19 -1.32 8.58
N LEU A 238 -14.88 -1.13 8.65
CA LEU A 238 -14.18 -0.83 9.90
C LEU A 238 -14.36 0.64 10.32
N GLY A 239 -14.85 1.48 9.40
CA GLY A 239 -14.94 2.91 9.58
C GLY A 239 -13.59 3.59 9.34
N CYS A 240 -13.40 4.74 9.97
CA CYS A 240 -12.18 5.53 9.85
C CYS A 240 -11.04 4.88 10.64
N GLY A 241 -10.01 4.38 9.96
CA GLY A 241 -8.85 3.74 10.59
C GLY A 241 -7.97 4.66 11.43
N ILE A 242 -8.23 5.98 11.40
CA ILE A 242 -7.61 6.95 12.31
C ILE A 242 -8.44 7.10 13.58
N CYS A 243 -9.77 7.27 13.46
CA CYS A 243 -10.63 7.48 14.62
C CYS A 243 -10.91 6.22 15.44
N ARG A 244 -10.89 5.04 14.82
CA ARG A 244 -11.21 3.78 15.51
C ARG A 244 -10.30 3.52 16.71
N GLU A 245 -9.04 3.93 16.62
CA GLU A 245 -8.01 3.60 17.61
C GLU A 245 -7.86 4.72 18.67
N SER A 246 -8.68 5.77 18.56
CA SER A 246 -8.73 6.91 19.49
C SER A 246 -9.75 6.74 20.62
N PHE A 247 -10.35 5.55 20.76
CA PHE A 247 -11.34 5.21 21.78
C PHE A 247 -10.96 3.93 22.52
#